data_AF-A0A8S1RGA4-F1
#
_entry.id   AF-A0A8S1RGA4-F1
#
_cell.length_a   1.000
_cell.length_b   1.000
_cell.length_c   1.000
_cell.angle_alpha   90.00
_cell.angle_beta   90.00
_cell.angle_gamma   90.00
#
_symmetry.space_group_name_H-M   'P 1'
#
loop_
_entity.id
_entity.type
_entity.pdbx_description
1 polymer ?
#
loop_
_entity_poly.entity_id
_entity_poly.type
_entity_poly.pdbx_seq_one_letter_code
_entity_poly.pdbx_strand_id
1 'polypeptide(L)'
;MEIEEKYNLLIIGGGPASVKFLYNLFRTSRLPEYLNGLGIGIVEKGKCFGSGNLENKMNYTTYPATELLKLMYFHKTNQMISICKDLTDTQAYKTLVQYGEKSPPKSLAGFFLRLLGSVLLKHIYTLKKLQIFHPQREAIAIRLLADGWFQIRTQSLSADTQIKDKYRSIKARHVLLCTGREQTPADIFCQEQGLIETLKQNPRYIVGSGQKAFECAELLLNGPVMYINNEQINAYTQKVYTCPLCKSLKCSCFGSLIPQKYIWHHTDVALPEYKKGELKIHFRKLPRPYFSNYQNDYITIPESQVNKKGEANYLTGLRGKSKLLYLKMLATQEVRVSLSQEDPNSNQFIDGKECKCTQIEIKDTDGNQIEFQYSFGLYQLDDKGRLKTQKGSLRNMYCYGSNCITQEQLERGCQDEYGDCSIEFDEYDLFFINIKNEINIQWFDNNEFPLTAQSHVSKGGDFDSDPSVHSEVVETETFALNQLQQQFKQKKKKK
;
A
#
# COMPACT_ATOMS: atom_id res chain seq x y z
N MET A 1 -14.56 22.27 -27.61
CA MET A 1 -15.08 21.02 -27.06
C MET A 1 -14.06 20.51 -26.05
N GLU A 2 -14.44 20.38 -24.78
CA GLU A 2 -13.60 19.68 -23.81
C GLU A 2 -13.55 18.20 -24.21
N ILE A 3 -12.35 17.64 -24.34
CA ILE A 3 -12.18 16.21 -24.59
C ILE A 3 -12.52 15.50 -23.28
N GLU A 4 -13.70 14.89 -23.22
CA GLU A 4 -14.12 14.09 -22.08
C GLU A 4 -13.45 12.71 -22.13
N GLU A 5 -12.52 12.46 -21.21
CA GLU A 5 -11.87 11.16 -21.07
C GLU A 5 -12.88 10.14 -20.50
N LYS A 6 -12.91 8.92 -21.07
CA LYS A 6 -13.85 7.86 -20.68
C LYS A 6 -13.13 6.57 -20.37
N TYR A 7 -13.51 5.92 -19.28
CA TYR A 7 -12.95 4.64 -18.83
C TYR A 7 -14.02 3.60 -18.51
N ASN A 8 -13.67 2.32 -18.65
CA ASN A 8 -14.48 1.26 -18.06
C ASN A 8 -14.28 1.26 -16.54
N LEU A 9 -13.03 1.34 -16.09
CA LEU A 9 -12.66 1.41 -14.67
C LEU A 9 -11.77 2.62 -14.42
N LEU A 10 -12.16 3.48 -13.48
CA LEU A 10 -11.30 4.54 -12.96
C LEU A 10 -10.88 4.19 -11.53
N ILE A 11 -9.56 4.11 -11.32
CA ILE A 11 -8.96 3.93 -10.00
C ILE A 11 -8.58 5.32 -9.46
N ILE A 12 -9.04 5.65 -8.26
CA ILE A 12 -8.73 6.91 -7.59
C ILE A 12 -7.74 6.63 -6.47
N GLY A 13 -6.52 7.14 -6.60
CA GLY A 13 -5.36 6.78 -5.80
C GLY A 13 -4.45 5.82 -6.55
N GLY A 14 -3.16 6.07 -6.48
CA GLY A 14 -2.07 5.34 -7.12
C GLY A 14 -1.09 4.75 -6.11
N GLY A 15 -1.50 4.53 -4.87
CA GLY A 15 -0.67 3.93 -3.81
C GLY A 15 -0.54 2.39 -3.90
N PRO A 16 -0.10 1.74 -2.80
CA PRO A 16 0.11 0.29 -2.76
C PRO A 16 -1.14 -0.54 -3.10
N ALA A 17 -2.33 -0.07 -2.71
CA ALA A 17 -3.60 -0.73 -2.98
C ALA A 17 -3.86 -0.87 -4.50
N SER A 18 -3.61 0.20 -5.26
CA SER A 18 -3.76 0.20 -6.72
C SER A 18 -2.72 -0.66 -7.42
N VAL A 19 -1.47 -0.65 -6.95
CA VAL A 19 -0.44 -1.59 -7.45
C VAL A 19 -0.88 -3.02 -7.22
N LYS A 20 -1.34 -3.36 -6.01
CA LYS A 20 -1.82 -4.71 -5.71
C LYS A 20 -2.94 -5.13 -6.64
N PHE A 21 -3.93 -4.28 -6.85
CA PHE A 21 -5.07 -4.56 -7.73
C PHE A 21 -4.59 -4.90 -9.15
N LEU A 22 -3.81 -4.02 -9.78
CA LEU A 22 -3.30 -4.25 -11.14
C LEU A 22 -2.37 -5.46 -11.22
N TYR A 23 -1.53 -5.63 -10.22
CA TYR A 23 -0.59 -6.74 -10.13
C TYR A 23 -1.32 -8.09 -9.98
N ASN A 24 -2.42 -8.13 -9.24
CA ASN A 24 -3.29 -9.30 -9.15
C ASN A 24 -3.98 -9.61 -10.48
N LEU A 25 -4.48 -8.59 -11.20
CA LEU A 25 -5.02 -8.78 -12.55
C LEU A 25 -3.96 -9.34 -13.51
N PHE A 26 -2.73 -8.84 -13.43
CA PHE A 26 -1.61 -9.34 -14.22
C PHE A 26 -1.33 -10.82 -13.89
N ARG A 27 -1.17 -11.15 -12.59
CA ARG A 27 -0.84 -12.49 -12.12
C ARG A 27 -1.89 -13.56 -12.42
N THR A 28 -3.15 -13.13 -12.56
CA THR A 28 -4.27 -14.01 -12.89
C THR A 28 -4.59 -14.03 -14.38
N SER A 29 -3.74 -13.42 -15.22
CA SER A 29 -3.94 -13.28 -16.67
C SER A 29 -5.21 -12.54 -17.08
N ARG A 30 -5.81 -11.77 -16.15
CA ARG A 30 -7.05 -11.00 -16.38
C ARG A 30 -6.79 -9.56 -16.83
N LEU A 31 -5.57 -9.05 -16.69
CA LEU A 31 -5.24 -7.68 -17.06
C LEU A 31 -5.69 -7.30 -18.51
N PRO A 32 -5.52 -8.15 -19.55
CA PRO A 32 -6.00 -7.84 -20.89
C PRO A 32 -7.51 -7.57 -20.97
N GLU A 33 -8.33 -8.25 -20.15
CA GLU A 33 -9.79 -8.09 -20.10
C GLU A 33 -10.17 -6.64 -19.75
N TYR A 34 -9.48 -6.08 -18.75
CA TYR A 34 -9.74 -4.73 -18.25
C TYR A 34 -9.12 -3.64 -19.12
N LEU A 35 -8.11 -3.97 -19.92
CA LEU A 35 -7.47 -3.03 -20.84
C LEU A 35 -8.19 -2.91 -22.20
N ASN A 36 -9.17 -3.77 -22.48
CA ASN A 36 -9.97 -3.69 -23.71
C ASN A 36 -11.06 -2.60 -23.61
N GLY A 37 -11.56 -2.14 -24.76
CA GLY A 37 -12.60 -1.12 -24.83
C GLY A 37 -12.11 0.25 -24.33
N LEU A 38 -12.82 0.83 -23.35
CA LEU A 38 -12.45 2.12 -22.75
C LEU A 38 -11.32 2.00 -21.71
N GLY A 39 -10.89 0.77 -21.40
CA GLY A 39 -9.70 0.51 -20.58
C GLY A 39 -9.81 0.97 -19.12
N ILE A 40 -8.64 1.12 -18.51
CA ILE A 40 -8.45 1.55 -17.12
C ILE A 40 -7.83 2.95 -17.12
N GLY A 41 -8.29 3.80 -16.20
CA GLY A 41 -7.63 5.05 -15.84
C GLY A 41 -7.22 5.03 -14.36
N ILE A 42 -6.15 5.74 -14.00
CA ILE A 42 -5.66 5.89 -12.64
C ILE A 42 -5.39 7.37 -12.41
N VAL A 43 -6.05 7.95 -11.41
CA VAL A 43 -5.84 9.34 -10.99
C VAL A 43 -5.09 9.34 -9.67
N GLU A 44 -3.95 10.03 -9.61
CA GLU A 44 -3.09 10.11 -8.43
C GLU A 44 -2.65 11.55 -8.20
N LYS A 45 -2.83 12.05 -6.97
CA LYS A 45 -2.40 13.40 -6.57
C LYS A 45 -0.88 13.53 -6.54
N GLY A 46 -0.17 12.44 -6.25
CA GLY A 46 1.27 12.34 -6.25
C GLY A 46 1.88 12.28 -7.66
N LYS A 47 3.22 12.36 -7.70
CA LYS A 47 4.00 12.29 -8.96
C LYS A 47 4.28 10.86 -9.41
N CYS A 48 4.04 9.87 -8.55
CA CYS A 48 4.51 8.51 -8.73
C CYS A 48 3.40 7.51 -8.47
N PHE A 49 3.46 6.39 -9.18
CA PHE A 49 2.57 5.25 -8.96
C PHE A 49 3.25 4.20 -8.08
N GLY A 50 2.62 3.84 -6.98
CA GLY A 50 2.86 2.63 -6.19
C GLY A 50 3.28 2.85 -4.75
N SER A 51 3.99 3.93 -4.45
CA SER A 51 4.48 4.18 -3.09
C SER A 51 3.48 4.84 -2.16
N GLY A 52 2.54 5.62 -2.70
CA GLY A 52 1.69 6.50 -1.88
C GLY A 52 2.58 7.43 -1.04
N ASN A 53 2.37 7.43 0.28
CA ASN A 53 3.20 8.21 1.22
C ASN A 53 4.34 7.41 1.85
N LEU A 54 4.49 6.12 1.52
CA LEU A 54 5.46 5.24 2.19
C LEU A 54 6.91 5.71 2.02
N GLU A 55 7.25 6.28 0.86
CA GLU A 55 8.60 6.82 0.59
C GLU A 55 9.00 7.93 1.57
N ASN A 56 8.03 8.66 2.12
CA ASN A 56 8.27 9.77 3.04
C ASN A 56 8.26 9.35 4.53
N LYS A 57 8.04 8.06 4.82
CA LYS A 57 7.96 7.53 6.19
C LYS A 57 9.34 7.10 6.67
N MET A 58 9.71 7.58 7.85
CA MET A 58 11.04 7.37 8.44
C MET A 58 11.12 6.22 9.44
N ASN A 59 10.05 5.44 9.56
CA ASN A 59 10.00 4.29 10.44
C ASN A 59 10.06 2.99 9.65
N TYR A 60 10.07 1.88 10.38
CA TYR A 60 10.16 0.54 9.82
C TYR A 60 8.80 0.00 9.43
N THR A 61 8.78 -0.83 8.39
CA THR A 61 7.62 -1.66 8.06
C THR A 61 7.33 -2.66 9.19
N THR A 62 6.11 -3.19 9.19
CA THR A 62 5.69 -4.25 10.11
C THR A 62 6.02 -5.66 9.59
N TYR A 63 6.28 -5.82 8.28
CA TYR A 63 6.60 -7.13 7.66
C TYR A 63 8.07 -7.26 7.29
N PRO A 64 8.57 -8.50 7.19
CA PRO A 64 9.88 -8.79 6.62
C PRO A 64 10.05 -8.32 5.17
N ALA A 65 11.29 -8.02 4.77
CA ALA A 65 11.61 -7.72 3.38
C ALA A 65 11.31 -8.90 2.44
N THR A 66 11.41 -10.14 2.92
CA THR A 66 11.03 -11.32 2.13
C THR A 66 9.57 -11.32 1.69
N GLU A 67 8.65 -10.75 2.49
CA GLU A 67 7.25 -10.62 2.10
C GLU A 67 7.08 -9.65 0.91
N LEU A 68 7.81 -8.53 0.89
CA LEU A 68 7.85 -7.64 -0.29
C LEU A 68 8.37 -8.35 -1.53
N LEU A 69 9.46 -9.09 -1.38
CA LEU A 69 10.11 -9.74 -2.51
C LEU A 69 9.20 -10.81 -3.14
N LYS A 70 8.27 -11.41 -2.39
CA LYS A 70 7.23 -12.32 -2.96
C LYS A 70 6.35 -11.65 -4.01
N LEU A 71 6.28 -10.32 -4.06
CA LEU A 71 5.63 -9.56 -5.14
C LEU A 71 6.41 -9.61 -6.47
N MET A 72 7.52 -10.34 -6.56
CA MET A 72 8.21 -10.59 -7.83
C MET A 72 8.00 -12.01 -8.33
N TYR A 73 7.28 -12.85 -7.58
CA TYR A 73 7.17 -14.29 -7.85
C TYR A 73 5.72 -14.75 -7.97
N PHE A 74 5.48 -15.73 -8.84
CA PHE A 74 4.24 -16.49 -8.83
C PHE A 74 4.18 -17.38 -7.59
N HIS A 75 3.15 -17.23 -6.76
CA HIS A 75 3.05 -17.97 -5.50
C HIS A 75 3.06 -19.50 -5.67
N LYS A 76 2.45 -20.02 -6.74
CA LYS A 76 2.35 -21.48 -6.97
C LYS A 76 3.66 -22.10 -7.43
N THR A 77 4.40 -21.41 -8.31
CA THR A 77 5.60 -21.96 -8.96
C THR A 77 6.89 -21.43 -8.36
N ASN A 78 6.82 -20.38 -7.53
CA ASN A 78 7.96 -19.60 -7.05
C ASN A 78 8.88 -19.11 -8.20
N GLN A 79 8.33 -19.00 -9.41
CA GLN A 79 9.05 -18.47 -10.57
C GLN A 79 8.96 -16.95 -10.58
N MET A 80 10.08 -16.30 -10.91
CA MET A 80 10.12 -14.85 -11.04
C MET A 80 9.27 -14.43 -12.23
N ILE A 81 8.46 -13.41 -12.03
CA ILE A 81 7.65 -12.80 -13.07
C ILE A 81 8.58 -12.07 -14.05
N SER A 82 8.44 -12.37 -15.34
CA SER A 82 9.35 -11.90 -16.38
C SER A 82 9.49 -10.38 -16.43
N ILE A 83 8.38 -9.65 -16.27
CA ILE A 83 8.40 -8.17 -16.28
C ILE A 83 9.21 -7.59 -15.11
N CYS A 84 9.37 -8.34 -14.02
CA CYS A 84 10.09 -7.92 -12.83
C CYS A 84 11.60 -8.20 -12.90
N LYS A 85 12.10 -8.87 -13.96
CA LYS A 85 13.53 -9.24 -14.08
C LYS A 85 14.46 -8.03 -13.91
N ASP A 86 14.13 -6.90 -14.54
CA ASP A 86 14.93 -5.68 -14.45
C ASP A 86 15.00 -5.12 -13.01
N LEU A 87 14.06 -5.47 -12.13
CA LEU A 87 14.08 -5.02 -10.74
C LEU A 87 15.21 -5.68 -9.94
N THR A 88 15.68 -6.88 -10.31
CA THR A 88 16.72 -7.59 -9.55
C THR A 88 18.05 -6.87 -9.57
N ASP A 89 18.29 -6.05 -10.59
CA ASP A 89 19.52 -5.29 -10.74
C ASP A 89 19.52 -3.99 -9.91
N THR A 90 18.35 -3.59 -9.40
CA THR A 90 18.19 -2.35 -8.63
C THR A 90 18.81 -2.47 -7.24
N GLN A 91 19.32 -1.35 -6.73
CA GLN A 91 19.84 -1.29 -5.36
C GLN A 91 18.75 -1.56 -4.32
N ALA A 92 17.51 -1.14 -4.59
CA ALA A 92 16.38 -1.39 -3.71
C ALA A 92 16.15 -2.89 -3.49
N TYR A 93 16.09 -3.67 -4.58
CA TYR A 93 15.96 -5.13 -4.50
C TYR A 93 17.13 -5.77 -3.75
N LYS A 94 18.37 -5.44 -4.13
CA LYS A 94 19.58 -5.98 -3.48
C LYS A 94 19.59 -5.69 -1.98
N THR A 95 19.15 -4.49 -1.60
CA THR A 95 19.04 -4.08 -0.19
C THR A 95 17.93 -4.85 0.53
N LEU A 96 16.76 -5.03 -0.08
CA LEU A 96 15.69 -5.86 0.49
C LEU A 96 16.13 -7.32 0.68
N VAL A 97 16.90 -7.88 -0.25
CA VAL A 97 17.49 -9.22 -0.11
C VAL A 97 18.44 -9.29 1.10
N GLN A 98 19.23 -8.24 1.34
CA GLN A 98 20.10 -8.17 2.52
C GLN A 98 19.31 -8.06 3.84
N TYR A 99 18.16 -7.39 3.83
CA TYR A 99 17.27 -7.35 4.99
C TYR A 99 16.68 -8.74 5.32
N GLY A 100 16.30 -9.51 4.31
CA GLY A 100 15.77 -10.86 4.49
C GLY A 100 14.54 -10.88 5.41
N GLU A 101 14.62 -11.63 6.50
CA GLU A 101 13.52 -11.75 7.49
C GLU A 101 13.35 -10.53 8.41
N LYS A 102 14.21 -9.51 8.27
CA LYS A 102 14.08 -8.26 9.04
C LYS A 102 13.11 -7.31 8.35
N SER A 103 12.44 -6.48 9.14
CA SER A 103 11.60 -5.40 8.64
C SER A 103 12.44 -4.29 8.00
N PRO A 104 12.27 -3.98 6.69
CA PRO A 104 12.91 -2.84 6.07
C PRO A 104 12.22 -1.52 6.46
N PRO A 105 12.91 -0.39 6.35
CA PRO A 105 12.31 0.95 6.43
C PRO A 105 11.19 1.14 5.41
N LYS A 106 10.12 1.84 5.82
CA LYS A 106 8.95 2.11 4.98
C LYS A 106 9.34 2.90 3.73
N SER A 107 10.33 3.79 3.83
CA SER A 107 10.87 4.51 2.67
C SER A 107 11.41 3.58 1.58
N LEU A 108 12.18 2.55 1.94
CA LEU A 108 12.69 1.55 1.00
C LEU A 108 11.57 0.70 0.42
N ALA A 109 10.63 0.27 1.26
CA ALA A 109 9.48 -0.51 0.83
C ALA A 109 8.61 0.28 -0.17
N GLY A 110 8.33 1.55 0.14
CA GLY A 110 7.64 2.48 -0.74
C GLY A 110 8.36 2.63 -2.07
N PHE A 111 9.68 2.87 -2.04
CA PHE A 111 10.47 3.01 -3.25
C PHE A 111 10.44 1.75 -4.12
N PHE A 112 10.57 0.57 -3.52
CA PHE A 112 10.44 -0.70 -4.23
C PHE A 112 9.05 -0.86 -4.89
N LEU A 113 7.98 -0.50 -4.18
CA LEU A 113 6.62 -0.53 -4.74
C LEU A 113 6.44 0.48 -5.89
N ARG A 114 7.10 1.64 -5.83
CA ARG A 114 7.15 2.58 -6.95
C ARG A 114 7.82 1.98 -8.18
N LEU A 115 8.97 1.31 -8.00
CA LEU A 115 9.65 0.63 -9.10
C LEU A 115 8.77 -0.47 -9.70
N LEU A 116 8.13 -1.28 -8.86
CA LEU A 116 7.19 -2.32 -9.30
C LEU A 116 6.00 -1.73 -10.08
N GLY A 117 5.39 -0.67 -9.55
CA GLY A 117 4.33 0.06 -10.23
C GLY A 117 4.77 0.60 -11.59
N SER A 118 5.98 1.13 -11.69
CA SER A 118 6.54 1.67 -12.93
C SER A 118 6.74 0.59 -14.00
N VAL A 119 7.25 -0.57 -13.59
CA VAL A 119 7.37 -1.76 -14.45
C VAL A 119 6.01 -2.22 -14.97
N LEU A 120 4.99 -2.25 -14.11
CA LEU A 120 3.62 -2.60 -14.51
C LEU A 120 3.05 -1.62 -15.53
N LEU A 121 3.19 -0.32 -15.30
CA LEU A 121 2.72 0.70 -16.24
C LEU A 121 3.44 0.61 -17.59
N LYS A 122 4.77 0.39 -17.59
CA LYS A 122 5.55 0.18 -18.81
C LYS A 122 5.07 -1.05 -19.57
N HIS A 123 4.78 -2.15 -18.87
CA HIS A 123 4.26 -3.37 -19.47
C HIS A 123 2.88 -3.14 -20.11
N ILE A 124 1.96 -2.49 -19.39
CA ILE A 124 0.62 -2.13 -19.90
C ILE A 124 0.72 -1.29 -21.18
N TYR A 125 1.57 -0.27 -21.15
CA TYR A 125 1.82 0.56 -22.33
C TYR A 125 2.44 -0.23 -23.49
N THR A 126 3.33 -1.17 -23.21
CA THR A 126 3.93 -2.02 -24.26
C THR A 126 2.87 -2.89 -24.93
N LEU A 127 1.95 -3.46 -24.15
CA LEU A 127 0.87 -4.32 -24.64
C LEU A 127 -0.20 -3.56 -25.44
N LYS A 128 -0.59 -2.35 -25.02
CA LYS A 128 -1.80 -1.68 -25.52
C LYS A 128 -1.57 -0.29 -26.11
N LYS A 129 -0.37 0.28 -25.96
CA LYS A 129 -0.05 1.69 -26.27
C LYS A 129 -0.97 2.68 -25.55
N LEU A 130 -1.47 2.29 -24.37
CA LEU A 130 -2.37 3.10 -23.55
C LEU A 130 -1.62 3.69 -22.35
N GLN A 131 -1.74 5.00 -22.16
CA GLN A 131 -1.36 5.67 -20.92
C GLN A 131 -2.54 5.62 -19.97
N ILE A 132 -2.41 4.84 -18.89
CA ILE A 132 -3.48 4.67 -17.90
C ILE A 132 -3.24 5.47 -16.62
N PHE A 133 -2.08 6.10 -16.46
CA PHE A 133 -1.67 6.80 -15.23
C PHE A 133 -1.64 8.32 -15.43
N HIS A 134 -2.38 9.01 -14.56
CA HIS A 134 -2.52 10.46 -14.53
C HIS A 134 -1.97 11.01 -13.20
N PRO A 135 -0.66 11.28 -13.11
CA PRO A 135 -0.05 11.84 -11.92
C PRO A 135 -0.44 13.31 -11.72
N GLN A 136 -0.25 13.81 -10.51
CA GLN A 136 -0.55 15.18 -10.10
C GLN A 136 -1.97 15.61 -10.44
N ARG A 137 -2.92 14.67 -10.35
CA ARG A 137 -4.35 14.93 -10.49
C ARG A 137 -5.07 14.44 -9.25
N GLU A 138 -5.78 15.34 -8.60
CA GLU A 138 -6.61 15.04 -7.44
C GLU A 138 -8.06 14.90 -7.87
N ALA A 139 -8.73 13.81 -7.48
CA ALA A 139 -10.17 13.70 -7.64
C ALA A 139 -10.86 14.49 -6.52
N ILE A 140 -11.66 15.48 -6.89
CA ILE A 140 -12.30 16.40 -5.94
C ILE A 140 -13.80 16.13 -5.74
N ALA A 141 -14.46 15.54 -6.74
CA ALA A 141 -15.87 15.17 -6.65
C ALA A 141 -16.22 14.03 -7.59
N ILE A 142 -17.23 13.24 -7.20
CA ILE A 142 -17.83 12.16 -8.00
C ILE A 142 -19.34 12.39 -8.04
N ARG A 143 -19.95 12.31 -9.22
CA ARG A 143 -21.40 12.39 -9.40
C ARG A 143 -21.91 11.18 -10.16
N LEU A 144 -22.92 10.50 -9.64
CA LEU A 144 -23.65 9.47 -10.39
C LEU A 144 -24.57 10.15 -11.40
N LEU A 145 -24.52 9.72 -12.66
CA LEU A 145 -25.35 10.21 -13.74
C LEU A 145 -26.54 9.28 -13.98
N ALA A 146 -27.60 9.81 -14.59
CA ALA A 146 -28.83 9.06 -14.88
C ALA A 146 -28.61 7.86 -15.82
N ASP A 147 -27.55 7.90 -16.65
CA ASP A 147 -27.16 6.81 -17.55
C ASP A 147 -26.31 5.71 -16.85
N GLY A 148 -26.14 5.80 -15.53
CA GLY A 148 -25.38 4.85 -14.72
C GLY A 148 -23.86 5.08 -14.75
N TRP A 149 -23.37 6.14 -15.41
CA TRP A 149 -21.97 6.51 -15.37
C TRP A 149 -21.64 7.35 -14.14
N PHE A 150 -20.38 7.30 -13.72
CA PHE A 150 -19.82 8.27 -12.80
C PHE A 150 -19.14 9.39 -13.58
N GLN A 151 -19.43 10.63 -13.21
CA GLN A 151 -18.66 11.81 -13.61
C GLN A 151 -17.73 12.20 -12.48
N ILE A 152 -16.43 12.19 -12.75
CA ILE A 152 -15.37 12.49 -11.78
C ILE A 152 -14.74 13.82 -12.17
N ARG A 153 -14.82 14.79 -11.28
CA ARG A 153 -14.11 16.06 -11.43
C ARG A 153 -12.73 15.94 -10.81
N THR A 154 -11.70 16.31 -11.57
CA THR A 154 -10.32 16.30 -11.13
C THR A 154 -9.70 17.70 -11.18
N GLN A 155 -8.69 17.93 -10.36
CA GLN A 155 -7.87 19.14 -10.34
C GLN A 155 -6.40 18.77 -10.58
N SER A 156 -5.73 19.50 -11.48
CA SER A 156 -4.28 19.40 -11.65
C SER A 156 -3.55 20.11 -10.51
N LEU A 157 -2.53 19.45 -9.96
CA LEU A 157 -1.63 19.95 -8.94
C LEU A 157 -0.26 20.38 -9.52
N SER A 158 -0.07 20.29 -10.83
CA SER A 158 1.18 20.75 -11.46
C SER A 158 1.19 22.28 -11.56
N ALA A 159 2.28 22.90 -11.09
CA ALA A 159 2.49 24.35 -11.11
C ALA A 159 2.47 24.93 -12.54
N ASP A 160 2.88 24.14 -13.53
CA ASP A 160 2.96 24.55 -14.93
C ASP A 160 1.63 24.40 -15.69
N THR A 161 0.55 24.02 -15.00
CA THR A 161 -0.74 23.77 -15.65
C THR A 161 -1.42 25.09 -16.00
N GLN A 162 -1.72 25.31 -17.29
CA GLN A 162 -2.55 26.43 -17.71
C GLN A 162 -3.93 26.36 -17.02
N ILE A 163 -4.55 27.51 -16.73
CA ILE A 163 -5.86 27.57 -16.03
C ILE A 163 -6.91 26.67 -16.70
N LYS A 164 -6.88 26.56 -18.03
CA LYS A 164 -7.82 25.72 -18.81
C LYS A 164 -7.64 24.21 -18.58
N ASP A 165 -6.45 23.76 -18.18
CA ASP A 165 -6.16 22.36 -17.85
C ASP A 165 -6.24 22.08 -16.35
N LYS A 166 -6.52 23.12 -15.54
CA LYS A 166 -6.59 23.02 -14.08
C LYS A 166 -7.69 22.07 -13.62
N TYR A 167 -8.82 22.04 -14.31
CA TYR A 167 -9.91 21.12 -13.99
C TYR A 167 -10.23 20.25 -15.20
N ARG A 168 -10.53 18.97 -14.96
CA ARG A 168 -11.02 18.05 -15.99
C ARG A 168 -12.18 17.20 -15.48
N SER A 169 -13.08 16.86 -16.40
CA SER A 169 -14.14 15.90 -16.20
C SER A 169 -13.76 14.57 -16.84
N ILE A 170 -13.85 13.49 -16.06
CA ILE A 170 -13.63 12.11 -16.51
C ILE A 170 -14.94 11.34 -16.31
N LYS A 171 -15.34 10.51 -17.26
CA LYS A 171 -16.46 9.58 -17.09
C LYS A 171 -15.96 8.14 -16.90
N ALA A 172 -16.53 7.42 -15.96
CA ALA A 172 -16.21 6.02 -15.73
C ALA A 172 -17.46 5.18 -15.46
N ARG A 173 -17.50 3.94 -15.96
CA ARG A 173 -18.59 2.99 -15.60
C ARG A 173 -18.43 2.46 -14.19
N HIS A 174 -17.19 2.19 -13.81
CA HIS A 174 -16.83 1.69 -12.48
C HIS A 174 -15.79 2.61 -11.85
N VAL A 175 -15.89 2.80 -10.54
CA VAL A 175 -14.91 3.55 -9.75
C VAL A 175 -14.38 2.66 -8.63
N LEU A 176 -13.06 2.60 -8.51
CA LEU A 176 -12.35 1.92 -7.43
C LEU A 176 -11.62 2.95 -6.57
N LEU A 177 -12.05 3.13 -5.32
CA LEU A 177 -11.43 4.05 -4.37
C LEU A 177 -10.26 3.37 -3.66
N CYS A 178 -9.04 3.82 -3.97
CA CYS A 178 -7.75 3.41 -3.41
C CYS A 178 -7.03 4.60 -2.76
N THR A 179 -7.77 5.52 -2.14
CA THR A 179 -7.27 6.83 -1.71
C THR A 179 -6.41 6.83 -0.44
N GLY A 180 -6.25 5.67 0.21
CA GLY A 180 -5.65 5.59 1.53
C GLY A 180 -6.52 6.28 2.59
N ARG A 181 -5.93 6.47 3.78
CA ARG A 181 -6.55 7.25 4.88
C ARG A 181 -6.02 8.68 4.89
N GLU A 182 -6.74 9.59 5.53
CA GLU A 182 -6.18 10.90 5.86
C GLU A 182 -4.96 10.70 6.78
N GLN A 183 -3.94 11.55 6.59
CA GLN A 183 -2.75 11.50 7.43
C GLN A 183 -3.08 12.02 8.82
N THR A 184 -2.83 11.21 9.85
CA THR A 184 -2.91 11.65 11.25
C THR A 184 -1.72 12.55 11.63
N PRO A 185 -1.79 13.34 12.71
CA PRO A 185 -0.62 14.03 13.24
C PRO A 185 0.57 13.08 13.52
N ALA A 186 0.30 11.86 13.99
CA ALA A 186 1.32 10.81 14.15
C ALA A 186 1.95 10.39 12.81
N ASP A 187 1.17 10.37 11.73
CA ASP A 187 1.67 10.10 10.38
C ASP A 187 2.53 11.24 9.82
N ILE A 188 2.27 12.47 10.26
CA ILE A 188 3.08 13.66 9.94
C ILE A 188 4.38 13.65 10.76
N PHE A 189 4.32 13.29 12.04
CA PHE A 189 5.50 13.08 12.87
C PHE A 189 6.46 12.04 12.27
N CYS A 190 5.93 10.98 11.66
CA CYS A 190 6.75 9.97 10.98
C CYS A 190 7.41 10.47 9.67
N GLN A 191 7.24 11.74 9.28
CA GLN A 191 7.85 12.38 8.11
C GLN A 191 8.93 13.38 8.53
N GLU A 192 9.92 13.62 7.66
CA GLU A 192 11.16 14.35 7.98
C GLU A 192 10.95 15.68 8.70
N GLN A 193 10.14 16.57 8.10
CA GLN A 193 9.88 17.90 8.67
C GLN A 193 9.17 17.81 10.01
N GLY A 194 8.12 16.97 10.12
CA GLY A 194 7.37 16.79 11.34
C GLY A 194 8.23 16.22 12.49
N LEU A 195 9.09 15.25 12.20
CA LEU A 195 9.99 14.69 13.20
C LEU A 195 11.02 15.72 13.68
N ILE A 196 11.68 16.44 12.77
CA ILE A 196 12.73 17.41 13.12
C ILE A 196 12.15 18.51 14.02
N GLU A 197 10.99 19.05 13.66
CA GLU A 197 10.31 20.06 14.47
C GLU A 197 9.91 19.53 15.84
N THR A 198 9.41 18.31 15.90
CA THR A 198 8.99 17.70 17.17
C THR A 198 10.19 17.34 18.04
N LEU A 199 11.29 16.81 17.48
CA LEU A 199 12.50 16.48 18.23
C LEU A 199 13.11 17.72 18.91
N LYS A 200 13.03 18.89 18.28
CA LYS A 200 13.44 20.18 18.90
C LYS A 200 12.66 20.49 20.18
N GLN A 201 11.44 19.97 20.32
CA GLN A 201 10.59 20.17 21.50
C GLN A 201 10.87 19.16 22.61
N ASN A 202 11.72 18.15 22.37
CA ASN A 202 12.06 17.09 23.32
C ASN A 202 10.80 16.44 23.96
N PRO A 203 9.96 15.77 23.15
CA PRO A 203 8.66 15.28 23.61
C PRO A 203 8.84 14.20 24.67
N ARG A 204 8.16 14.36 25.81
CA ARG A 204 8.18 13.37 26.91
C ARG A 204 6.91 12.53 26.99
N TYR A 205 5.88 12.86 26.22
CA TYR A 205 4.55 12.25 26.30
C TYR A 205 4.02 11.85 24.92
N ILE A 206 3.51 10.63 24.81
CA ILE A 206 2.83 10.08 23.63
C ILE A 206 1.44 9.63 24.08
N VAL A 207 0.39 10.00 23.34
CA VAL A 207 -0.98 9.56 23.66
C VAL A 207 -1.44 8.53 22.64
N GLY A 208 -1.69 7.31 23.10
CA GLY A 208 -2.20 6.21 22.30
C GLY A 208 -1.70 4.84 22.77
N SER A 209 -2.49 3.80 22.51
CA SER A 209 -2.14 2.41 22.78
C SER A 209 -1.82 1.59 21.53
N GLY A 210 -2.02 2.19 20.36
CA GLY A 210 -1.94 1.53 19.05
C GLY A 210 -0.54 1.51 18.45
N GLN A 211 -0.45 0.94 17.25
CA GLN A 211 0.80 0.75 16.52
C GLN A 211 1.58 2.06 16.35
N LYS A 212 0.87 3.17 16.07
CA LYS A 212 1.48 4.48 15.82
C LYS A 212 2.17 5.08 17.05
N ALA A 213 1.58 4.95 18.24
CA ALA A 213 2.18 5.44 19.48
C ALA A 213 3.55 4.79 19.75
N PHE A 214 3.64 3.48 19.53
CA PHE A 214 4.89 2.74 19.68
C PHE A 214 5.87 2.97 18.54
N GLU A 215 5.40 3.24 17.32
CA GLU A 215 6.26 3.70 16.21
C GLU A 215 6.90 5.06 16.54
N CYS A 216 6.14 5.99 17.12
CA CYS A 216 6.67 7.28 17.59
C CYS A 216 7.71 7.09 18.70
N ALA A 217 7.44 6.22 19.69
CA ALA A 217 8.40 5.93 20.75
C ALA A 217 9.70 5.33 20.19
N GLU A 218 9.60 4.34 19.29
CA GLU A 218 10.77 3.75 18.61
C GLU A 218 11.60 4.80 17.85
N LEU A 219 10.95 5.76 17.17
CA LEU A 219 11.62 6.86 16.48
C LEU A 219 12.36 7.79 17.45
N LEU A 220 11.76 8.12 18.59
CA LEU A 220 12.41 8.98 19.60
C LEU A 220 13.61 8.31 20.26
N LEU A 221 13.58 6.98 20.44
CA LEU A 221 14.62 6.23 21.13
C LEU A 221 15.80 5.85 20.22
N ASN A 222 15.50 5.48 18.97
CA ASN A 222 16.46 4.86 18.05
C ASN A 222 16.75 5.72 16.81
N GLY A 223 16.01 6.82 16.66
CA GLY A 223 16.12 7.75 15.55
C GLY A 223 15.40 7.31 14.29
N PRO A 224 15.24 8.27 13.35
CA PRO A 224 14.69 8.00 12.03
C PRO A 224 15.59 7.09 11.22
N VAL A 225 14.97 6.34 10.32
CA VAL A 225 15.67 5.55 9.32
C VAL A 225 15.07 5.83 7.96
N MET A 226 15.86 6.47 7.11
CA MET A 226 15.47 6.78 5.75
C MET A 226 16.41 6.18 4.72
N TYR A 227 15.80 5.87 3.60
CA TYR A 227 16.48 5.52 2.36
C TYR A 227 16.58 6.83 1.54
N ILE A 228 17.71 7.55 1.59
CA ILE A 228 17.88 8.89 0.99
C ILE A 228 18.73 8.84 -0.28
N ASN A 229 18.31 9.55 -1.32
CA ASN A 229 18.98 9.63 -2.62
C ASN A 229 20.29 10.41 -2.54
N ASN A 230 21.39 9.81 -2.97
CA ASN A 230 22.62 10.49 -3.29
C ASN A 230 22.62 10.80 -4.81
N GLU A 231 22.66 12.07 -5.19
CA GLU A 231 22.31 12.57 -6.54
C GLU A 231 23.24 12.12 -7.70
N GLN A 232 24.20 11.22 -7.47
CA GLN A 232 25.10 10.75 -8.52
C GLN A 232 24.48 9.63 -9.38
N ILE A 233 23.82 10.03 -10.48
CA ILE A 233 23.24 9.14 -11.49
C ILE A 233 24.35 8.39 -12.24
N ASN A 234 24.36 7.06 -12.16
CA ASN A 234 25.29 6.22 -12.94
C ASN A 234 24.80 6.04 -14.40
N ALA A 235 25.72 5.89 -15.35
CA ALA A 235 25.43 5.72 -16.79
C ALA A 235 24.62 4.44 -17.12
N TYR A 236 24.74 3.37 -16.33
CA TYR A 236 24.01 2.11 -16.54
C TYR A 236 22.49 2.27 -16.45
N THR A 237 22.05 3.23 -15.63
CA THR A 237 20.65 3.59 -15.41
C THR A 237 20.03 4.41 -16.54
N GLN A 238 20.77 4.78 -17.58
CA GLN A 238 20.20 5.49 -18.73
C GLN A 238 19.53 4.52 -19.74
N LYS A 239 19.95 3.24 -19.80
CA LYS A 239 19.43 2.27 -20.79
C LYS A 239 18.06 1.68 -20.43
N VAL A 240 17.74 1.53 -19.14
CA VAL A 240 16.49 0.88 -18.67
C VAL A 240 15.32 1.88 -18.55
N TYR A 241 15.63 3.18 -18.39
CA TYR A 241 14.71 4.20 -17.88
C TYR A 241 14.42 5.36 -18.85
N THR A 242 14.66 5.20 -20.15
CA THR A 242 14.12 6.14 -21.14
C THR A 242 12.63 5.91 -21.30
N CYS A 243 11.85 6.96 -21.05
CA CYS A 243 10.40 6.91 -21.17
C CYS A 243 9.99 6.56 -22.60
N PRO A 244 9.25 5.46 -22.88
CA PRO A 244 8.92 5.08 -24.25
C PRO A 244 8.00 6.09 -24.94
N LEU A 245 7.35 6.98 -24.19
CA LEU A 245 6.52 8.06 -24.69
C LEU A 245 7.34 9.28 -25.11
N CYS A 246 8.06 9.90 -24.16
CA CYS A 246 8.73 11.19 -24.40
C CYS A 246 10.25 11.09 -24.53
N LYS A 247 10.83 9.88 -24.47
CA LYS A 247 12.27 9.58 -24.50
C LYS A 247 13.10 10.29 -23.41
N SER A 248 12.47 11.00 -22.48
CA SER A 248 13.11 11.69 -21.36
C SER A 248 13.46 10.74 -20.21
N LEU A 249 14.60 11.00 -19.56
CA LEU A 249 15.02 10.38 -18.30
C LEU A 249 14.30 10.97 -17.07
N LYS A 250 13.73 12.18 -17.21
CA LYS A 250 12.94 12.87 -16.18
C LYS A 250 11.43 12.82 -16.50
N CYS A 251 10.97 11.71 -17.07
CA CYS A 251 9.59 11.54 -17.49
C CYS A 251 8.67 11.27 -16.30
N SER A 252 7.50 11.91 -16.25
CA SER A 252 6.42 11.61 -15.31
C SER A 252 5.35 10.67 -15.89
N CYS A 253 5.38 10.35 -17.19
CA CYS A 253 4.32 9.57 -17.87
C CYS A 253 4.13 8.15 -17.31
N PHE A 254 5.14 7.59 -16.64
CA PHE A 254 5.06 6.29 -15.96
C PHE A 254 5.41 6.39 -14.46
N GLY A 255 5.28 7.59 -13.89
CA GLY A 255 5.93 7.95 -12.63
C GLY A 255 7.39 8.32 -12.82
N SER A 256 7.99 9.03 -11.85
CA SER A 256 9.42 9.36 -11.90
C SER A 256 10.24 8.07 -11.91
N LEU A 257 10.82 7.77 -13.07
CA LEU A 257 11.74 6.67 -13.30
C LEU A 257 13.17 6.99 -12.86
N ILE A 258 13.41 8.20 -12.34
CA ILE A 258 14.76 8.65 -11.99
C ILE A 258 15.32 7.67 -10.95
N PRO A 259 16.35 6.89 -11.33
CA PRO A 259 17.01 6.01 -10.40
C PRO A 259 17.78 6.88 -9.44
N GLN A 260 17.42 6.74 -8.19
CA GLN A 260 18.03 7.44 -7.09
C GLN A 260 19.10 6.50 -6.51
N LYS A 261 20.33 6.98 -6.35
CA LYS A 261 21.43 6.17 -5.81
C LYS A 261 21.39 6.34 -4.30
N TYR A 262 20.63 5.50 -3.62
CA TYR A 262 20.38 5.74 -2.21
C TYR A 262 21.48 5.22 -1.31
N ILE A 263 21.77 5.99 -0.26
CA ILE A 263 22.55 5.55 0.90
C ILE A 263 21.60 5.52 2.10
N TRP A 264 21.79 4.52 2.96
CA TRP A 264 21.16 4.54 4.28
C TRP A 264 21.76 5.67 5.09
N HIS A 265 20.95 6.67 5.38
CA HIS A 265 21.28 7.66 6.37
C HIS A 265 20.40 7.37 7.58
N HIS A 266 21.03 6.99 8.69
CA HIS A 266 20.51 7.50 9.95
C HIS A 266 20.61 9.00 9.80
N THR A 267 19.47 9.68 9.70
CA THR A 267 19.48 11.13 9.69
C THR A 267 20.18 11.52 10.98
N ASP A 268 21.29 12.26 10.90
CA ASP A 268 22.03 12.77 12.06
C ASP A 268 21.13 13.81 12.75
N VAL A 269 20.15 13.32 13.49
CA VAL A 269 19.28 14.13 14.32
C VAL A 269 19.76 13.96 15.74
N ALA A 270 19.98 15.08 16.43
CA ALA A 270 20.22 15.06 17.86
C ALA A 270 19.00 14.45 18.54
N LEU A 271 19.11 13.17 18.90
CA LEU A 271 18.05 12.47 19.63
C LEU A 271 18.06 12.95 21.08
N PRO A 272 16.89 13.18 21.68
CA PRO A 272 16.85 13.45 23.10
C PRO A 272 17.38 12.27 23.90
N GLU A 273 18.19 12.56 24.91
CA GLU A 273 18.54 11.57 25.90
C GLU A 273 17.37 11.43 26.89
N TYR A 274 16.86 10.21 27.01
CA TYR A 274 15.79 9.86 27.94
C TYR A 274 16.37 9.09 29.13
N LYS A 275 16.12 9.57 30.34
CA LYS A 275 16.35 8.85 31.60
C LYS A 275 15.28 7.79 31.82
N LYS A 276 15.48 6.95 32.85
CA LYS A 276 14.51 5.92 33.26
C LYS A 276 13.11 6.53 33.49
N GLY A 277 12.12 6.02 32.75
CA GLY A 277 10.71 6.41 32.83
C GLY A 277 10.40 7.81 32.29
N GLU A 278 11.35 8.47 31.63
CA GLU A 278 11.18 9.86 31.20
C GLU A 278 10.27 9.98 29.96
N LEU A 279 10.28 9.00 29.06
CA LEU A 279 9.31 8.93 27.97
C LEU A 279 8.07 8.18 28.45
N LYS A 280 6.89 8.80 28.39
CA LYS A 280 5.63 8.22 28.84
C LYS A 280 4.68 7.98 27.68
N ILE A 281 4.16 6.77 27.55
CA ILE A 281 3.04 6.45 26.66
C ILE A 281 1.77 6.40 27.51
N HIS A 282 0.89 7.37 27.31
CA HIS A 282 -0.43 7.43 27.93
C HIS A 282 -1.43 6.63 27.10
N PHE A 283 -2.17 5.74 27.76
CA PHE A 283 -3.07 4.82 27.08
C PHE A 283 -4.41 4.69 27.82
N ARG A 284 -5.49 4.63 27.04
CA ARG A 284 -6.83 4.30 27.59
C ARG A 284 -7.04 2.80 27.71
N LYS A 285 -6.64 2.06 26.67
CA LYS A 285 -6.71 0.59 26.61
C LYS A 285 -5.30 0.02 26.65
N LEU A 286 -5.10 -1.07 27.38
CA LEU A 286 -3.78 -1.70 27.47
C LEU A 286 -3.26 -2.07 26.06
N PRO A 287 -2.01 -1.72 25.70
CA PRO A 287 -1.44 -2.11 24.43
C PRO A 287 -1.44 -3.64 24.27
N ARG A 288 -1.76 -4.12 23.07
CA ARG A 288 -1.88 -5.56 22.80
C ARG A 288 -0.92 -5.97 21.70
N PRO A 289 -0.01 -6.93 21.91
CA PRO A 289 0.84 -7.42 20.83
C PRO A 289 0.09 -8.39 19.90
N TYR A 290 0.43 -8.36 18.62
CA TYR A 290 0.03 -9.38 17.65
C TYR A 290 0.81 -10.67 17.88
N PHE A 291 0.14 -11.83 17.82
CA PHE A 291 0.80 -13.13 17.81
C PHE A 291 0.25 -14.00 16.70
N SER A 292 1.14 -14.61 15.91
CA SER A 292 0.75 -15.53 14.84
C SER A 292 0.27 -16.88 15.38
N ASN A 293 0.73 -17.26 16.58
CA ASN A 293 0.40 -18.52 17.23
C ASN A 293 0.12 -18.24 18.73
N TYR A 294 -0.70 -19.06 19.37
CA TYR A 294 -1.11 -18.95 20.78
C TYR A 294 0.04 -19.16 21.80
N GLN A 295 1.20 -19.63 21.36
CA GLN A 295 2.39 -19.82 22.21
C GLN A 295 3.46 -18.77 21.91
N ASN A 296 3.82 -18.02 22.95
CA ASN A 296 4.98 -17.16 22.98
C ASN A 296 5.57 -17.17 24.39
N ASP A 297 6.90 -17.15 24.50
CA ASP A 297 7.63 -17.27 25.77
C ASP A 297 7.30 -16.16 26.80
N TYR A 298 6.71 -15.06 26.36
CA TYR A 298 6.48 -13.88 27.21
C TYR A 298 5.04 -13.77 27.76
N ILE A 299 4.03 -14.27 27.04
CA ILE A 299 2.61 -14.06 27.40
C ILE A 299 1.78 -15.26 26.93
N THR A 300 1.00 -15.86 27.84
CA THR A 300 -0.04 -16.83 27.50
C THR A 300 -1.32 -16.09 27.12
N ILE A 301 -1.85 -16.36 25.93
CA ILE A 301 -3.06 -15.71 25.43
C ILE A 301 -4.23 -16.69 25.59
N PRO A 302 -5.35 -16.28 26.21
CA PRO A 302 -6.53 -17.12 26.30
C PRO A 302 -6.98 -17.61 24.92
N GLU A 303 -7.40 -18.87 24.80
CA GLU A 303 -7.91 -19.42 23.54
C GLU A 303 -9.15 -18.67 23.02
N SER A 304 -9.92 -18.05 23.91
CA SER A 304 -11.04 -17.18 23.53
C SER A 304 -10.62 -15.93 22.76
N GLN A 305 -9.34 -15.56 22.80
CA GLN A 305 -8.78 -14.37 22.15
C GLN A 305 -7.98 -14.68 20.88
N VAL A 306 -7.95 -15.95 20.44
CA VAL A 306 -7.32 -16.35 19.17
C VAL A 306 -8.36 -16.63 18.10
N ASN A 307 -8.06 -16.26 16.86
CA ASN A 307 -8.92 -16.56 15.72
C ASN A 307 -8.81 -18.05 15.32
N LYS A 308 -9.59 -18.46 14.30
CA LYS A 308 -9.56 -19.85 13.78
C LYS A 308 -8.19 -20.31 13.26
N LYS A 309 -7.26 -19.38 13.01
CA LYS A 309 -5.88 -19.66 12.60
C LYS A 309 -4.91 -19.70 13.79
N GLY A 310 -5.40 -19.52 15.02
CA GLY A 310 -4.59 -19.45 16.24
C GLY A 310 -3.89 -18.11 16.44
N GLU A 311 -4.28 -17.07 15.69
CA GLU A 311 -3.67 -15.73 15.78
C GLU A 311 -4.40 -14.86 16.80
N ALA A 312 -3.65 -14.14 17.64
CA ALA A 312 -4.19 -13.20 18.61
C ALA A 312 -3.97 -11.75 18.18
N ASN A 313 -4.97 -10.88 18.42
CA ASN A 313 -4.93 -9.46 18.06
C ASN A 313 -4.51 -9.24 16.59
N TYR A 314 -4.96 -10.13 15.68
CA TYR A 314 -4.47 -10.18 14.30
C TYR A 314 -4.78 -8.92 13.48
N LEU A 315 -5.75 -8.10 13.90
CA LEU A 315 -6.09 -6.83 13.26
C LEU A 315 -5.38 -5.64 13.92
N THR A 316 -5.47 -5.53 15.25
CA THR A 316 -5.12 -4.32 16.00
C THR A 316 -3.83 -4.43 16.80
N GLY A 317 -3.22 -5.60 16.84
CA GLY A 317 -2.06 -5.86 17.68
C GLY A 317 -0.80 -5.16 17.20
N LEU A 318 0.06 -4.74 18.14
CA LEU A 318 1.39 -4.21 17.87
C LEU A 318 2.21 -5.24 17.08
N ARG A 319 2.92 -4.80 16.04
CA ARG A 319 3.76 -5.63 15.15
C ARG A 319 5.19 -5.11 15.08
N GLY A 320 6.08 -5.95 14.54
CA GLY A 320 7.46 -5.58 14.24
C GLY A 320 8.20 -4.97 15.45
N LYS A 321 8.84 -3.82 15.23
CA LYS A 321 9.59 -3.10 16.27
C LYS A 321 8.70 -2.58 17.40
N SER A 322 7.47 -2.14 17.12
CA SER A 322 6.51 -1.70 18.14
C SER A 322 6.17 -2.81 19.13
N LYS A 323 5.96 -4.04 18.61
CA LYS A 323 5.80 -5.23 19.45
C LYS A 323 7.04 -5.48 20.32
N LEU A 324 8.22 -5.44 19.71
CA LEU A 324 9.47 -5.71 20.42
C LEU A 324 9.75 -4.68 21.52
N LEU A 325 9.46 -3.39 21.27
CA LEU A 325 9.56 -2.33 22.27
C LEU A 325 8.68 -2.64 23.47
N TYR A 326 7.39 -2.91 23.23
CA TYR A 326 6.45 -3.23 24.29
C TYR A 326 6.88 -4.46 25.11
N LEU A 327 7.34 -5.53 24.46
CA LEU A 327 7.83 -6.72 25.16
C LEU A 327 9.11 -6.44 25.98
N LYS A 328 10.03 -5.62 25.47
CA LYS A 328 11.22 -5.19 26.22
C LYS A 328 10.86 -4.34 27.45
N MET A 329 9.83 -3.50 27.34
CA MET A 329 9.32 -2.73 28.49
C MET A 329 8.77 -3.66 29.57
N LEU A 330 7.96 -4.67 29.18
CA LEU A 330 7.44 -5.68 30.12
C LEU A 330 8.57 -6.48 30.78
N ALA A 331 9.62 -6.82 30.02
CA ALA A 331 10.79 -7.53 30.52
C ALA A 331 11.80 -6.62 31.27
N THR A 332 11.50 -5.34 31.48
CA THR A 332 12.40 -4.33 32.09
C THR A 332 13.74 -4.11 31.36
N GLN A 333 13.82 -4.53 30.11
CA GLN A 333 15.01 -4.36 29.24
C GLN A 333 15.06 -2.99 28.57
N GLU A 334 13.91 -2.32 28.43
CA GLU A 334 13.81 -0.93 28.03
C GLU A 334 13.18 -0.13 29.17
N VAL A 335 14.00 0.64 29.88
CA VAL A 335 13.59 1.36 31.09
C VAL A 335 13.33 2.84 30.85
N ARG A 336 13.69 3.38 29.67
CA ARG A 336 13.50 4.80 29.35
C ARG A 336 12.03 5.14 29.10
N VAL A 337 11.24 4.14 28.69
CA VAL A 337 9.80 4.27 28.42
C VAL A 337 8.99 3.72 29.58
N SER A 338 7.92 4.42 29.96
CA SER A 338 6.91 3.92 30.89
C SER A 338 5.49 4.06 30.32
N LEU A 339 4.59 3.24 30.82
CA LEU A 339 3.17 3.25 30.44
C LEU A 339 2.36 3.90 31.56
N SER A 340 1.43 4.79 31.22
CA SER A 340 0.50 5.38 32.19
C SER A 340 -0.94 5.35 31.69
N GLN A 341 -1.88 5.00 32.57
CA GLN A 341 -3.32 5.11 32.32
C GLN A 341 -3.90 6.47 32.73
N GLU A 342 -3.09 7.32 33.37
CA GLU A 342 -3.54 8.64 33.80
C GLU A 342 -3.82 9.50 32.57
N ASP A 343 -5.00 10.13 32.53
CA ASP A 343 -5.34 11.09 31.49
C ASP A 343 -4.40 12.29 31.66
N PRO A 344 -3.59 12.62 30.65
CA PRO A 344 -2.51 13.54 30.87
C PRO A 344 -3.04 14.99 30.80
N ASN A 345 -2.79 15.78 31.85
CA ASN A 345 -3.04 17.21 31.86
C ASN A 345 -1.87 17.93 31.14
N SER A 346 -2.04 18.49 29.92
CA SER A 346 -1.25 19.62 29.34
C SER A 346 -1.39 19.78 27.80
N ASN A 347 -0.65 20.73 27.21
CA ASN A 347 -0.60 21.05 25.77
C ASN A 347 0.67 20.49 25.06
N GLN A 348 1.27 19.39 25.55
CA GLN A 348 2.53 18.83 25.03
C GLN A 348 2.37 17.38 24.52
N PHE A 349 1.30 17.10 23.77
CA PHE A 349 1.00 15.75 23.30
C PHE A 349 1.13 15.60 21.79
N ILE A 350 1.59 14.42 21.39
CA ILE A 350 1.30 13.90 20.06
C ILE A 350 -0.04 13.16 20.17
N ASP A 351 -1.12 13.79 19.68
CA ASP A 351 -2.42 13.14 19.58
C ASP A 351 -2.44 12.21 18.37
N GLY A 352 -2.61 10.92 18.62
CA GLY A 352 -2.78 9.90 17.59
C GLY A 352 -4.22 9.75 17.09
N LYS A 353 -5.19 10.53 17.59
CA LYS A 353 -6.61 10.28 17.32
C LYS A 353 -7.14 10.87 16.01
N GLU A 354 -8.17 10.16 15.55
CA GLU A 354 -9.02 10.36 14.37
C GLU A 354 -8.31 10.24 13.02
N CYS A 355 -8.25 9.00 12.52
CA CYS A 355 -8.21 8.77 11.08
C CYS A 355 -9.60 9.11 10.50
N LYS A 356 -9.69 10.18 9.72
CA LYS A 356 -10.82 10.40 8.83
C LYS A 356 -10.47 9.82 7.45
N CYS A 357 -11.47 9.33 6.74
CA CYS A 357 -11.29 9.04 5.33
C CYS A 357 -11.25 10.36 4.57
N THR A 358 -10.34 10.50 3.61
CA THR A 358 -10.35 11.62 2.67
C THR A 358 -11.74 11.70 2.05
N GLN A 359 -12.51 12.74 2.39
CA GLN A 359 -13.88 12.86 1.94
C GLN A 359 -13.89 13.42 0.53
N ILE A 360 -13.95 12.52 -0.46
CA ILE A 360 -14.36 12.90 -1.81
C ILE A 360 -15.87 13.15 -1.74
N GLU A 361 -16.33 14.29 -2.23
CA GLU A 361 -17.75 14.59 -2.31
C GLU A 361 -18.38 13.64 -3.36
N ILE A 362 -19.31 12.78 -2.93
CA ILE A 362 -20.02 11.85 -3.82
C ILE A 362 -21.50 12.22 -3.85
N LYS A 363 -22.01 12.54 -5.05
CA LYS A 363 -23.40 12.97 -5.28
C LYS A 363 -24.20 11.95 -6.07
N ASP A 364 -25.48 11.85 -5.77
CA ASP A 364 -26.44 11.07 -6.56
C ASP A 364 -26.84 11.79 -7.87
N THR A 365 -27.80 11.21 -8.60
CA THR A 365 -28.30 11.74 -9.87
C THR A 365 -28.94 13.12 -9.71
N ASP A 366 -29.57 13.36 -8.56
CA ASP A 366 -30.29 14.60 -8.24
C ASP A 366 -29.34 15.66 -7.67
N GLY A 367 -28.07 15.31 -7.43
CA GLY A 367 -27.04 16.19 -6.91
C GLY A 367 -26.97 16.21 -5.39
N ASN A 368 -27.71 15.35 -4.70
CA ASN A 368 -27.66 15.23 -3.24
C ASN A 368 -26.40 14.46 -2.82
N GLN A 369 -25.81 14.82 -1.69
CA GLN A 369 -24.69 14.07 -1.12
C GLN A 369 -25.14 12.67 -0.70
N ILE A 370 -24.38 11.65 -1.10
CA ILE A 370 -24.63 10.26 -0.71
C ILE A 370 -24.06 10.03 0.69
N GLU A 371 -24.91 9.60 1.62
CA GLU A 371 -24.52 9.21 2.97
C GLU A 371 -24.05 7.74 3.01
N PHE A 372 -22.76 7.55 3.24
CA PHE A 372 -22.16 6.23 3.41
C PHE A 372 -22.37 5.69 4.82
N GLN A 373 -22.38 4.35 4.91
CA GLN A 373 -22.26 3.68 6.19
C GLN A 373 -20.78 3.64 6.59
N TYR A 374 -20.50 4.09 7.81
CA TYR A 374 -19.16 4.09 8.39
C TYR A 374 -19.12 3.18 9.61
N SER A 375 -17.99 2.51 9.80
CA SER A 375 -17.62 1.87 11.06
C SER A 375 -16.17 2.22 11.37
N PHE A 376 -15.92 2.73 12.57
CA PHE A 376 -14.57 3.09 13.02
C PHE A 376 -13.85 4.07 12.07
N GLY A 377 -14.60 4.99 11.47
CA GLY A 377 -14.08 5.96 10.48
C GLY A 377 -13.77 5.37 9.10
N LEU A 378 -14.16 4.12 8.83
CA LEU A 378 -13.94 3.41 7.57
C LEU A 378 -15.25 3.18 6.81
N TYR A 379 -15.19 3.18 5.48
CA TYR A 379 -16.33 2.82 4.64
C TYR A 379 -16.70 1.35 4.83
N GLN A 380 -17.97 1.07 5.15
CA GLN A 380 -18.47 -0.30 5.15
C GLN A 380 -18.66 -0.82 3.73
N LEU A 381 -18.24 -2.06 3.52
CA LEU A 381 -18.42 -2.79 2.27
C LEU A 381 -19.43 -3.93 2.43
N ASP A 382 -20.15 -4.22 1.35
CA ASP A 382 -20.86 -5.49 1.25
C ASP A 382 -19.92 -6.66 0.93
N ASP A 383 -20.51 -7.85 0.78
CA ASP A 383 -19.82 -9.11 0.45
C ASP A 383 -19.09 -9.09 -0.90
N LYS A 384 -19.42 -8.13 -1.77
CA LYS A 384 -18.81 -7.92 -3.09
C LYS A 384 -17.82 -6.75 -3.11
N GLY A 385 -17.51 -6.17 -1.96
CA GLY A 385 -16.60 -5.05 -1.86
C GLY A 385 -17.17 -3.71 -2.35
N ARG A 386 -18.50 -3.60 -2.50
CA ARG A 386 -19.18 -2.36 -2.91
C ARG A 386 -19.46 -1.49 -1.70
N LEU A 387 -19.42 -0.17 -1.90
CA LEU A 387 -19.67 0.79 -0.84
C LEU A 387 -21.14 0.79 -0.41
N LYS A 388 -21.38 0.60 0.91
CA LYS A 388 -22.72 0.64 1.51
C LYS A 388 -23.15 2.07 1.81
N THR A 389 -24.40 2.38 1.50
CA THR A 389 -25.08 3.64 1.82
C THR A 389 -26.30 3.35 2.69
N GLN A 390 -26.94 4.40 3.22
CA GLN A 390 -28.22 4.25 3.92
C GLN A 390 -29.34 3.64 3.04
N LYS A 391 -29.23 3.76 1.71
CA LYS A 391 -30.19 3.23 0.73
C LYS A 391 -29.77 1.87 0.15
N GLY A 392 -28.70 1.25 0.66
CA GLY A 392 -28.10 0.03 0.13
C GLY A 392 -26.76 0.23 -0.58
N SER A 393 -26.20 -0.81 -1.19
CA SER A 393 -24.89 -0.74 -1.85
C SER A 393 -24.94 -0.03 -3.20
N LEU A 394 -23.94 0.80 -3.48
CA LEU A 394 -23.78 1.42 -4.79
C LEU A 394 -23.28 0.40 -5.81
N ARG A 395 -24.08 0.17 -6.85
CA ARG A 395 -23.65 -0.63 -7.99
C ARG A 395 -22.47 0.09 -8.66
N ASN A 396 -21.40 -0.65 -8.95
CA ASN A 396 -20.21 -0.16 -9.67
C ASN A 396 -19.28 0.80 -8.91
N MET A 397 -19.46 0.99 -7.60
CA MET A 397 -18.53 1.75 -6.77
C MET A 397 -17.91 0.87 -5.68
N TYR A 398 -16.61 0.70 -5.76
CA TYR A 398 -15.83 -0.21 -4.93
C TYR A 398 -14.81 0.57 -4.11
N CYS A 399 -14.37 -0.01 -3.00
CA CYS A 399 -13.26 0.54 -2.23
C CYS A 399 -12.28 -0.57 -1.88
N TYR A 400 -10.99 -0.21 -1.88
CA TYR A 400 -9.93 -1.16 -1.67
C TYR A 400 -8.75 -0.50 -0.96
N GLY A 401 -8.29 -1.13 0.12
CA GLY A 401 -7.19 -0.63 0.94
C GLY A 401 -7.65 -0.14 2.31
N SER A 402 -6.94 0.84 2.87
CA SER A 402 -7.05 1.22 4.29
C SER A 402 -8.28 1.97 4.71
N ASN A 403 -9.01 2.54 3.77
CA ASN A 403 -10.22 3.33 4.01
C ASN A 403 -11.51 2.51 4.07
N CYS A 404 -11.46 1.18 3.94
CA CYS A 404 -12.65 0.35 3.90
C CYS A 404 -12.58 -0.86 4.86
N ILE A 405 -13.76 -1.37 5.23
CA ILE A 405 -13.93 -2.51 6.11
C ILE A 405 -15.08 -3.40 5.62
N THR A 406 -14.85 -4.71 5.57
CA THR A 406 -15.89 -5.69 5.22
C THR A 406 -16.73 -6.06 6.44
N GLN A 407 -17.94 -6.57 6.22
CA GLN A 407 -18.80 -7.08 7.30
C GLN A 407 -18.11 -8.17 8.13
N GLU A 408 -17.38 -9.09 7.48
CA GLU A 408 -16.59 -10.13 8.15
C GLU A 408 -15.50 -9.54 9.06
N GLN A 409 -14.82 -8.48 8.60
CA GLN A 409 -13.82 -7.78 9.40
C GLN A 409 -14.47 -7.02 10.57
N LEU A 410 -15.65 -6.45 10.36
CA LEU A 410 -16.43 -5.77 11.38
C LEU A 410 -16.84 -6.75 12.48
N GLU A 411 -17.47 -7.86 12.10
CA GLU A 411 -17.93 -8.90 13.04
C GLU A 411 -16.78 -9.51 13.83
N ARG A 412 -15.58 -9.63 13.24
CA ARG A 412 -14.38 -10.15 13.91
C ARG A 412 -13.64 -9.11 14.73
N GLY A 413 -13.68 -7.83 14.34
CA GLY A 413 -13.12 -6.72 15.11
C GLY A 413 -13.97 -6.37 16.34
N CYS A 414 -15.30 -6.45 16.20
CA CYS A 414 -16.28 -6.09 17.23
C CYS A 414 -16.44 -7.11 18.37
N GLN A 415 -15.64 -8.18 18.43
CA GLN A 415 -15.67 -9.12 19.56
C GLN A 415 -14.79 -8.69 20.74
N ASP A 416 -14.41 -7.40 20.85
CA ASP A 416 -13.91 -6.87 22.12
C ASP A 416 -15.09 -6.56 23.04
N GLU A 417 -15.00 -6.97 24.30
CA GLU A 417 -16.04 -6.82 25.34
C GLU A 417 -16.40 -5.34 25.66
N TYR A 418 -15.78 -4.40 24.93
CA TYR A 418 -15.77 -2.97 25.20
C TYR A 418 -16.30 -2.13 24.02
N GLY A 419 -16.73 -2.77 22.92
CA GLY A 419 -17.48 -2.14 21.82
C GLY A 419 -16.76 -1.05 21.04
N ASP A 420 -15.42 -0.96 21.12
CA ASP A 420 -14.66 0.19 20.63
C ASP A 420 -13.41 -0.28 19.85
N CYS A 421 -13.62 -0.55 18.56
CA CYS A 421 -12.63 -1.17 17.68
C CYS A 421 -11.76 -0.10 17.01
N SER A 422 -10.65 0.28 17.64
CA SER A 422 -9.62 1.12 17.01
C SER A 422 -8.82 0.30 15.99
N ILE A 423 -9.39 0.05 14.81
CA ILE A 423 -8.68 -0.65 13.73
C ILE A 423 -7.70 0.30 13.04
N GLU A 424 -6.54 0.48 13.67
CA GLU A 424 -5.37 1.13 13.08
C GLU A 424 -4.67 0.15 12.13
N PHE A 425 -5.13 0.10 10.88
CA PHE A 425 -4.34 -0.53 9.83
C PHE A 425 -3.30 0.47 9.33
N ASP A 426 -2.02 0.12 9.38
CA ASP A 426 -1.04 0.77 8.52
C ASP A 426 -1.38 0.43 7.05
N GLU A 427 -1.20 1.37 6.11
CA GLU A 427 -1.52 1.13 4.68
C GLU A 427 -0.80 -0.12 4.13
N TYR A 428 0.32 -0.44 4.76
CA TYR A 428 1.17 -1.59 4.52
C TYR A 428 0.64 -2.90 5.12
N ASP A 429 -0.04 -2.84 6.27
CA ASP A 429 -0.66 -4.00 6.93
C ASP A 429 -1.81 -4.57 6.10
N LEU A 430 -2.67 -3.73 5.53
CA LEU A 430 -3.76 -4.20 4.68
C LEU A 430 -3.28 -4.74 3.34
N PHE A 431 -2.22 -4.16 2.79
CA PHE A 431 -1.59 -4.67 1.59
C PHE A 431 -1.19 -6.15 1.78
N PHE A 432 -0.53 -6.50 2.90
CA PHE A 432 -0.06 -7.87 3.17
C PHE A 432 -1.11 -8.82 3.76
N ILE A 433 -1.96 -8.36 4.68
CA ILE A 433 -3.08 -9.16 5.22
C ILE A 433 -3.98 -9.62 4.08
N ASN A 434 -4.26 -8.76 3.11
CA ASN A 434 -5.07 -9.14 1.96
C ASN A 434 -4.30 -10.00 0.94
N ILE A 435 -2.96 -9.91 0.81
CA ILE A 435 -2.19 -10.86 -0.03
C ILE A 435 -2.30 -12.29 0.52
N LYS A 436 -2.26 -12.45 1.84
CA LYS A 436 -2.39 -13.77 2.49
C LYS A 436 -3.81 -14.34 2.41
N ASN A 437 -4.84 -13.49 2.40
CA ASN A 437 -6.25 -13.92 2.43
C ASN A 437 -6.93 -14.01 1.05
N GLU A 438 -6.51 -13.25 0.03
CA GLU A 438 -7.21 -13.17 -1.27
C GLU A 438 -6.76 -14.16 -2.34
N ILE A 439 -5.85 -15.08 -2.03
CA ILE A 439 -5.54 -16.20 -2.94
C ILE A 439 -6.78 -17.10 -3.17
N ASN A 440 -7.85 -16.95 -2.37
CA ASN A 440 -9.07 -17.76 -2.44
C ASN A 440 -10.39 -17.02 -2.75
N ILE A 441 -10.43 -15.68 -2.83
CA ILE A 441 -11.69 -14.94 -3.05
C ILE A 441 -11.64 -14.24 -4.40
N GLN A 442 -12.49 -14.67 -5.35
CA GLN A 442 -12.77 -13.92 -6.56
C GLN A 442 -13.63 -12.70 -6.19
N TRP A 443 -13.00 -11.57 -5.86
CA TRP A 443 -13.70 -10.30 -5.59
C TRP A 443 -14.55 -9.79 -6.77
N PHE A 444 -14.35 -10.39 -7.96
CA PHE A 444 -15.08 -10.09 -9.18
C PHE A 444 -15.60 -11.41 -9.75
N ASP A 445 -16.79 -11.82 -9.31
CA ASP A 445 -17.53 -12.90 -9.94
C ASP A 445 -17.78 -12.54 -11.41
N ASN A 446 -17.51 -13.49 -12.31
CA ASN A 446 -17.44 -13.28 -13.76
C ASN A 446 -18.78 -12.85 -14.38
N ASN A 447 -19.89 -12.93 -13.64
CA ASN A 447 -21.23 -12.66 -14.13
C ASN A 447 -21.72 -11.21 -13.91
N GLU A 448 -21.11 -10.43 -13.01
CA GLU A 448 -21.53 -9.03 -12.75
C GLU A 448 -20.67 -7.98 -13.46
N PHE A 449 -19.58 -8.41 -14.11
CA PHE A 449 -18.74 -7.60 -14.98
C PHE A 449 -18.92 -8.07 -16.44
N PRO A 450 -20.05 -7.79 -17.12
CA PRO A 450 -20.20 -8.15 -18.52
C PRO A 450 -19.25 -7.28 -19.35
N LEU A 451 -18.04 -7.77 -19.57
CA LEU A 451 -17.08 -7.20 -20.54
C LEU A 451 -17.50 -7.51 -21.99
N THR A 452 -18.53 -8.34 -22.19
CA THR A 452 -19.13 -8.58 -23.49
C THR A 452 -20.14 -7.48 -23.82
N ALA A 453 -19.64 -6.38 -24.39
CA ALA A 453 -20.37 -5.83 -25.51
C ALA A 453 -20.33 -6.91 -26.60
N GLN A 454 -21.37 -7.74 -26.71
CA GLN A 454 -21.55 -8.60 -27.87
C GLN A 454 -21.73 -7.69 -29.09
N SER A 455 -20.63 -7.34 -29.75
CA SER A 455 -20.71 -6.98 -31.16
C SER A 455 -20.98 -8.29 -31.91
N HIS A 456 -22.17 -8.42 -32.49
CA HIS A 456 -22.44 -9.42 -33.51
C HIS A 456 -21.41 -9.26 -34.63
N VAL A 457 -20.34 -10.06 -34.58
CA VAL A 457 -19.44 -10.26 -35.71
C VAL A 457 -19.53 -11.74 -36.05
N SER A 458 -20.03 -11.95 -37.27
CA SER A 458 -20.24 -13.23 -37.93
C SER A 458 -18.98 -14.10 -37.96
N LYS A 459 -19.20 -15.40 -37.85
CA LYS A 459 -18.22 -16.48 -38.02
C LYS A 459 -17.36 -16.30 -39.29
N GLY A 460 -16.07 -16.61 -39.18
CA GLY A 460 -15.24 -17.02 -40.31
C GLY A 460 -13.74 -16.79 -40.11
N GLY A 461 -12.95 -17.86 -40.18
CA GLY A 461 -11.54 -17.81 -40.58
C GLY A 461 -10.56 -18.48 -39.63
N ASP A 462 -10.20 -19.73 -39.94
CA ASP A 462 -9.06 -20.47 -39.41
C ASP A 462 -7.73 -19.78 -39.76
N PHE A 463 -6.75 -19.84 -38.84
CA PHE A 463 -5.33 -19.64 -39.16
C PHE A 463 -4.45 -20.52 -38.27
N ASP A 464 -3.75 -21.46 -38.91
CA ASP A 464 -2.66 -22.27 -38.37
C ASP A 464 -1.43 -21.41 -38.03
N SER A 465 -0.72 -21.74 -36.94
CA SER A 465 0.68 -21.34 -36.75
C SER A 465 1.47 -22.31 -35.85
N ASP A 466 2.28 -23.14 -36.52
CA ASP A 466 3.67 -23.57 -36.29
C ASP A 466 4.23 -23.75 -34.84
N PRO A 467 4.61 -25.00 -34.43
CA PRO A 467 5.29 -25.29 -33.16
C PRO A 467 6.81 -25.50 -33.36
N SER A 468 7.61 -24.42 -33.42
CA SER A 468 9.07 -24.57 -33.56
C SER A 468 9.94 -23.55 -32.79
N VAL A 469 9.45 -23.00 -31.65
CA VAL A 469 10.22 -22.01 -30.84
C VAL A 469 10.44 -22.43 -29.36
N HIS A 470 10.22 -23.70 -28.98
CA HIS A 470 10.20 -24.08 -27.55
C HIS A 470 11.36 -24.89 -26.97
N SER A 471 12.47 -25.18 -27.69
CA SER A 471 13.48 -26.10 -27.14
C SER A 471 14.77 -25.49 -26.56
N GLU A 472 15.16 -24.24 -26.85
CA GLU A 472 16.50 -23.75 -26.44
C GLU A 472 16.55 -22.93 -25.13
N VAL A 473 15.40 -22.55 -24.54
CA VAL A 473 15.36 -21.72 -23.32
C VAL A 473 15.40 -22.54 -22.02
N VAL A 474 15.18 -23.86 -22.10
CA VAL A 474 15.01 -24.73 -20.91
C VAL A 474 16.36 -25.16 -20.28
N GLU A 475 17.45 -25.20 -21.06
CA GLU A 475 18.73 -25.75 -20.58
C GLU A 475 19.57 -24.76 -19.78
N THR A 476 19.48 -23.45 -20.05
CA THR A 476 20.26 -22.42 -19.33
C THR A 476 19.68 -22.05 -17.96
N GLU A 477 18.36 -22.18 -17.77
CA GLU A 477 17.69 -21.85 -16.49
C GLU A 477 17.87 -22.96 -15.42
N THR A 478 17.99 -24.21 -15.86
CA THR A 478 18.21 -25.36 -14.96
C THR A 478 19.60 -25.32 -14.30
N PHE A 479 20.60 -24.72 -14.97
CA PHE A 479 21.96 -24.63 -14.46
C PHE A 479 22.11 -23.61 -13.30
N ALA A 480 21.44 -22.46 -13.39
CA ALA A 480 21.48 -21.42 -12.35
C ALA A 480 20.77 -21.88 -11.05
N LEU A 481 19.68 -22.64 -11.18
CA LEU A 481 18.93 -23.17 -10.03
C LEU A 481 19.74 -24.21 -9.24
N ASN A 482 20.48 -25.06 -9.94
CA ASN A 482 21.33 -26.08 -9.32
C ASN A 482 22.53 -25.48 -8.57
N GLN A 483 23.12 -24.37 -9.06
CA GLN A 483 24.18 -23.67 -8.33
C GLN A 483 23.68 -23.04 -7.03
N LEU A 484 22.50 -22.40 -7.04
CA LEU A 484 21.89 -21.81 -5.85
C LEU A 484 21.54 -22.87 -4.80
N GLN A 485 20.97 -24.01 -5.21
CA GLN A 485 20.68 -25.12 -4.29
C GLN A 485 21.94 -25.74 -3.68
N GLN A 486 23.04 -25.85 -4.43
CA GLN A 486 24.31 -26.33 -3.89
C GLN A 486 24.91 -25.33 -2.87
N GLN A 487 24.83 -24.02 -3.11
CA GLN A 487 25.29 -23.01 -2.16
C GLN A 487 24.49 -23.03 -0.83
N PHE A 488 23.18 -23.26 -0.89
CA PHE A 488 22.36 -23.41 0.33
C PHE A 488 22.66 -24.70 1.11
N LYS A 489 22.91 -25.82 0.42
CA LYS A 489 23.31 -27.09 1.05
C LYS A 489 24.68 -26.98 1.74
N GLN A 490 25.64 -26.27 1.14
CA GLN A 490 26.95 -26.05 1.74
C GLN A 490 26.91 -25.14 2.98
N LYS A 491 26.05 -24.11 2.99
CA LYS A 491 25.85 -23.25 4.19
C LYS A 491 25.17 -23.97 5.35
N LYS A 492 24.31 -24.98 5.09
CA LYS A 492 23.69 -25.81 6.13
C LYS A 492 24.63 -26.86 6.73
N LYS A 493 25.72 -27.24 6.05
CA LYS A 493 26.73 -28.17 6.59
C LYS A 493 27.84 -27.48 7.40
N LYS A 494 27.91 -26.15 7.38
CA LYS A 494 28.91 -25.34 8.11
C LYS A 494 28.34 -24.65 9.36
N LYS A 495 27.07 -24.92 9.69
CA LYS A 495 26.45 -24.64 10.98
C LYS A 495 26.10 -26.00 11.59
#